data_AF-A0A0S6U6E1-F1
#
_entry.id   AF-A0A0S6U6E1-F1
#
_cell.length_a   1.000
_cell.length_b   1.000
_cell.length_c   1.000
_cell.angle_alpha   90.00
_cell.angle_beta   90.00
_cell.angle_gamma   90.00
#
_symmetry.space_group_name_H-M   'P 1'
#
loop_
_entity.id
_entity.type
_entity.pdbx_description
1 polymer ?
#
loop_
_entity_poly.entity_id
_entity_poly.type
_entity_poly.pdbx_seq_one_letter_code
_entity_poly.pdbx_strand_id
1 'polypeptide(L)'
;MKYDDRTLYKVAKMYYIDNMTQSEIAKRLGQYRTTISRMLKKVREEGIVTINIKSNFDGCFQLEDALEKTFNLKEAIVIPTDKDEAESIRLKKLGQAGSEFLKRILRDGDILGFAWGKSVGEVANTLKDCKNISANVVPLVGGPSSDMDNKYNLKF
;
A
#
# COMPACT_ATOMS: atom_id res chain seq x y z
N MET A 1 35.15 13.56 11.51
CA MET A 1 35.12 12.85 12.81
C MET A 1 34.80 11.39 12.53
N LYS A 2 35.78 10.49 12.65
CA LYS A 2 35.60 9.06 12.37
C LYS A 2 35.13 8.41 13.66
N TYR A 3 33.90 7.93 13.70
CA TYR A 3 33.41 7.12 14.82
C TYR A 3 34.03 5.73 14.70
N ASP A 4 34.41 5.17 15.84
CA ASP A 4 34.91 3.80 15.93
C ASP A 4 33.78 2.80 15.59
N ASP A 5 34.08 1.79 14.78
CA ASP A 5 33.10 0.81 14.27
C ASP A 5 32.43 0.04 15.41
N ARG A 6 33.18 -0.24 16.49
CA ARG A 6 32.64 -0.89 17.69
C ARG A 6 31.64 0.00 18.41
N THR A 7 31.88 1.30 18.46
CA THR A 7 30.95 2.29 19.04
C THR A 7 29.67 2.40 18.20
N LEU A 8 29.80 2.44 16.88
CA LEU A 8 28.68 2.45 15.95
C LEU A 8 27.81 1.19 16.09
N TYR A 9 28.42 0.00 16.14
CA TYR A 9 27.73 -1.26 16.40
C TYR A 9 26.98 -1.24 17.74
N LYS A 10 27.62 -0.75 18.80
CA LYS A 10 27.01 -0.70 20.15
C LYS A 10 25.76 0.20 20.18
N VAL A 11 25.82 1.36 19.52
CA VAL A 11 24.67 2.27 19.39
C VAL A 11 23.55 1.63 18.57
N ALA A 12 23.89 1.00 17.44
CA ALA A 12 22.93 0.28 16.61
C ALA A 12 22.23 -0.84 17.39
N LYS A 13 22.98 -1.69 18.09
CA LYS A 13 22.43 -2.77 18.93
C LYS A 13 21.48 -2.21 20.01
N MET A 14 21.90 -1.18 20.74
CA MET A 14 21.06 -0.60 21.79
C MET A 14 19.73 -0.06 21.25
N TYR A 15 19.74 0.53 20.04
CA TYR A 15 18.54 1.11 19.44
C TYR A 15 17.64 0.05 18.79
N TYR A 16 18.18 -0.80 17.93
CA TYR A 16 17.39 -1.72 17.09
C TYR A 16 17.09 -3.06 17.75
N ILE A 17 17.94 -3.53 18.68
CA ILE A 17 17.78 -4.82 19.35
C ILE A 17 17.27 -4.60 20.77
N ASP A 18 17.92 -3.70 21.52
CA ASP A 18 17.57 -3.47 22.93
C ASP A 18 16.41 -2.45 23.10
N ASN A 19 15.81 -1.95 21.99
CA ASN A 19 14.68 -1.00 21.95
C ASN A 19 14.86 0.27 22.80
N MET A 20 16.10 0.70 23.04
CA MET A 20 16.37 1.93 23.79
C MET A 20 16.09 3.16 22.94
N THR A 21 15.50 4.18 23.54
CA THR A 21 15.37 5.49 22.92
C THR A 21 16.74 6.16 22.74
N GLN A 22 16.87 7.04 21.74
CA GLN A 22 18.11 7.80 21.54
C GLN A 22 18.54 8.59 22.79
N SER A 23 17.58 9.04 23.60
CA SER A 23 17.83 9.76 24.86
C SER A 23 18.40 8.84 25.95
N GLU A 24 17.93 7.60 26.06
CA GLU A 24 18.47 6.63 27.02
C GLU A 24 19.88 6.18 26.62
N ILE A 25 20.12 5.97 25.32
CA ILE A 25 21.44 5.64 24.78
C ILE A 25 22.42 6.79 25.05
N ALA A 26 21.99 8.03 24.80
CA ALA A 26 22.77 9.24 25.05
C ALA A 26 23.20 9.33 26.52
N LYS A 27 22.26 9.15 27.47
CA LYS A 27 22.56 9.11 28.91
C LYS A 27 23.53 8.00 29.26
N ARG A 28 23.32 6.78 28.73
CA ARG A 28 24.15 5.59 29.04
C ARG A 28 25.58 5.70 28.53
N LEU A 29 25.79 6.38 27.39
CA LEU A 29 27.11 6.53 26.78
C LEU A 29 27.79 7.87 27.11
N GLY A 30 27.14 8.73 27.92
CA GLY A 30 27.64 10.08 28.21
C GLY A 30 27.77 10.96 26.96
N GLN A 31 26.86 10.79 25.99
CA GLN A 31 26.87 11.49 24.70
C GLN A 31 25.62 12.36 24.54
N TYR A 32 25.66 13.31 23.63
CA TYR A 32 24.49 14.09 23.26
C TYR A 32 23.53 13.27 22.39
N ARG A 33 22.21 13.49 22.53
CA ARG A 33 21.18 12.86 21.70
C ARG A 33 21.41 13.11 20.20
N THR A 34 21.86 14.30 19.83
CA THR A 34 22.20 14.65 18.43
C THR A 34 23.36 13.81 17.89
N THR A 35 24.35 13.49 18.73
CA THR A 35 25.45 12.56 18.38
C THR A 35 24.91 11.16 18.13
N ILE A 36 24.02 10.65 18.99
CA ILE A 36 23.38 9.33 18.78
C ILE A 36 22.56 9.31 17.49
N SER A 37 21.79 10.36 17.20
CA SER A 37 21.04 10.47 15.94
C SER A 37 21.96 10.43 14.72
N ARG A 38 23.11 11.13 14.77
CA ARG A 38 24.10 11.11 13.68
C ARG A 38 24.75 9.73 13.53
N MET A 39 25.10 9.07 14.63
CA MET A 39 25.63 7.70 14.61
C MET A 39 24.62 6.73 14.00
N LEU A 40 23.34 6.80 14.39
CA LEU A 40 22.27 5.96 13.84
C LEU A 40 22.02 6.21 12.35
N LYS A 41 22.17 7.46 11.89
CA LYS A 41 22.13 7.77 10.46
C LYS A 41 23.31 7.12 9.73
N LYS A 42 24.51 7.27 10.30
CA LYS A 42 25.76 6.76 9.73
C LYS A 42 25.77 5.24 9.60
N VAL A 43 25.31 4.50 10.62
CA VAL A 43 25.25 3.02 10.53
C VAL A 43 24.29 2.52 9.45
N ARG A 44 23.27 3.30 9.09
CA ARG A 44 22.39 2.99 7.95
C ARG A 44 23.07 3.31 6.62
N GLU A 45 23.71 4.48 6.52
CA GLU A 45 24.42 4.91 5.31
C GLU A 45 25.61 4.00 4.95
N GLU A 46 26.34 3.52 5.96
CA GLU A 46 27.49 2.61 5.77
C GLU A 46 27.08 1.12 5.68
N GLY A 47 25.78 0.80 5.75
CA GLY A 47 25.27 -0.56 5.65
C GLY A 47 25.57 -1.48 6.84
N ILE A 48 26.05 -0.92 7.97
CA ILE A 48 26.24 -1.64 9.23
C ILE A 48 24.90 -2.17 9.76
N VAL A 49 23.81 -1.45 9.50
CA VAL A 49 22.44 -1.88 9.78
C VAL A 49 21.64 -1.93 8.48
N THR A 50 21.15 -3.12 8.15
CA THR A 50 20.17 -3.33 7.09
C THR A 50 18.84 -3.70 7.72
N ILE A 51 17.81 -2.88 7.50
CA ILE A 51 16.45 -3.17 7.96
C ILE A 51 15.75 -3.92 6.84
N ASN A 52 15.44 -5.19 7.08
CA ASN A 52 14.59 -5.98 6.21
C ASN A 52 13.21 -6.09 6.88
N ILE A 53 12.22 -5.42 6.30
CA ILE A 53 10.82 -5.60 6.67
C ILE A 53 10.33 -6.75 5.81
N LYS A 54 9.99 -7.88 6.43
CA LYS A 54 9.36 -9.01 5.72
C LYS A 54 7.85 -8.82 5.76
N SER A 55 7.25 -8.67 4.59
CA SER A 55 5.81 -8.63 4.41
C SER A 55 5.40 -9.60 3.31
N ASN A 56 4.26 -10.26 3.47
CA ASN A 56 3.63 -11.01 2.38
C ASN A 56 3.23 -10.10 1.19
N PHE A 57 3.39 -8.77 1.36
CA PHE A 57 3.11 -7.74 0.38
C PHE A 57 4.38 -7.05 -0.16
N ASP A 58 5.60 -7.46 0.23
CA ASP A 58 6.84 -6.70 -0.09
C ASP A 58 7.04 -6.46 -1.59
N GLY A 59 6.77 -7.48 -2.42
CA GLY A 59 6.86 -7.34 -3.88
C GLY A 59 5.77 -6.44 -4.47
N CYS A 60 4.58 -6.42 -3.86
CA CYS A 60 3.47 -5.59 -4.32
C CYS A 60 3.74 -4.11 -4.02
N PHE A 61 4.16 -3.78 -2.80
CA PHE A 61 4.46 -2.39 -2.42
C PHE A 61 5.57 -1.74 -3.25
N GLN A 62 6.63 -2.50 -3.57
CA GLN A 62 7.70 -1.99 -4.44
C GLN A 62 7.17 -1.69 -5.86
N LEU A 63 6.29 -2.55 -6.38
CA LEU A 63 5.65 -2.32 -7.67
C LEU A 63 4.66 -1.15 -7.63
N GLU A 64 3.87 -1.01 -6.56
CA GLU A 64 2.96 0.12 -6.34
C GLU A 64 3.73 1.45 -6.36
N ASP A 65 4.78 1.57 -5.54
CA ASP A 65 5.63 2.78 -5.47
C ASP A 65 6.28 3.09 -6.84
N ALA A 66 6.73 2.06 -7.57
CA ALA A 66 7.26 2.23 -8.91
C ALA A 66 6.20 2.71 -9.91
N LEU A 67 4.99 2.15 -9.88
CA LEU A 67 3.86 2.55 -10.74
C LEU A 67 3.45 4.00 -10.45
N GLU A 68 3.30 4.34 -9.17
CA GLU A 68 2.93 5.69 -8.72
C GLU A 68 3.93 6.73 -9.19
N LYS A 69 5.24 6.48 -9.00
CA LYS A 69 6.29 7.41 -9.43
C LYS A 69 6.40 7.52 -10.94
N THR A 70 6.30 6.39 -11.65
CA THR A 70 6.49 6.35 -13.11
C THR A 70 5.34 7.02 -13.85
N PHE A 71 4.11 6.79 -13.40
CA PHE A 71 2.90 7.26 -14.07
C PHE A 71 2.23 8.44 -13.35
N ASN A 72 2.83 8.95 -12.27
CA ASN A 72 2.30 10.03 -11.43
C ASN A 72 0.87 9.73 -10.93
N LEU A 73 0.65 8.50 -10.45
CA LEU A 73 -0.65 8.08 -9.89
C LEU A 73 -0.79 8.58 -8.45
N LYS A 74 -2.03 8.87 -8.05
CA LYS A 74 -2.33 9.19 -6.64
C LYS A 74 -2.16 7.98 -5.73
N GLU A 75 -2.50 6.81 -6.25
CA GLU A 75 -2.41 5.54 -5.55
C GLU A 75 -2.42 4.39 -6.58
N ALA A 76 -1.60 3.38 -6.35
CA ALA A 76 -1.64 2.10 -7.06
C ALA A 76 -1.88 0.98 -6.04
N ILE A 77 -2.66 -0.04 -6.44
CA ILE A 77 -2.87 -1.25 -5.65
C ILE A 77 -2.50 -2.44 -6.52
N VAL A 78 -1.53 -3.23 -6.09
CA VAL A 78 -1.04 -4.43 -6.76
C VAL A 78 -1.45 -5.64 -5.94
N ILE A 79 -2.13 -6.57 -6.60
CA ILE A 79 -2.70 -7.74 -5.95
C ILE A 79 -1.84 -8.95 -6.31
N PRO A 80 -1.37 -9.74 -5.34
CA PRO A 80 -0.60 -10.94 -5.62
C PRO A 80 -1.48 -12.01 -6.28
N THR A 81 -1.01 -12.52 -7.42
CA THR A 81 -1.65 -13.59 -8.19
C THR A 81 -0.64 -14.67 -8.53
N ASP A 82 -1.05 -15.93 -8.48
CA ASP A 82 -0.23 -17.05 -8.94
C ASP A 82 -0.36 -17.21 -10.47
N LYS A 83 0.69 -17.72 -11.12
CA LYS A 83 0.74 -17.87 -12.59
C LYS A 83 -0.38 -18.75 -13.14
N ASP A 84 -0.75 -19.79 -12.39
CA ASP A 84 -1.77 -20.77 -12.76
C ASP A 84 -3.14 -20.49 -12.12
N GLU A 85 -3.30 -19.33 -11.46
CA GLU A 85 -4.56 -18.93 -10.83
C GLU A 85 -5.66 -18.70 -11.89
N ALA A 86 -6.85 -19.24 -11.68
CA ALA A 86 -7.97 -19.06 -12.62
C ALA A 86 -8.37 -17.58 -12.76
N GLU A 87 -8.80 -17.17 -13.97
CA GLU A 87 -9.22 -15.77 -14.25
C GLU A 87 -10.31 -15.30 -13.27
N SER A 88 -11.28 -16.16 -12.95
CA SER A 88 -12.35 -15.85 -12.00
C SER A 88 -11.85 -15.52 -10.59
N ILE A 89 -10.78 -16.19 -10.14
CA ILE A 89 -10.17 -15.94 -8.83
C ILE A 89 -9.42 -14.60 -8.87
N ARG A 90 -8.64 -14.35 -9.93
CA ARG A 90 -7.95 -13.06 -10.12
C ARG A 90 -8.93 -11.89 -10.16
N LEU A 91 -10.02 -12.01 -10.91
CA LEU A 91 -11.07 -11.00 -10.99
C LEU A 91 -11.72 -10.76 -9.62
N LYS A 92 -12.00 -11.82 -8.86
CA LYS A 92 -12.58 -11.68 -7.52
C LYS A 92 -11.64 -10.95 -6.57
N LYS A 93 -10.34 -11.26 -6.58
CA LYS A 93 -9.33 -10.52 -5.80
C LYS A 93 -9.25 -9.06 -6.23
N LEU A 94 -9.28 -8.79 -7.55
CA LEU A 94 -9.36 -7.43 -8.11
C LEU A 94 -10.59 -6.67 -7.60
N GLY A 95 -11.76 -7.31 -7.63
CA GLY A 95 -13.00 -6.75 -7.10
C GLY A 95 -12.88 -6.37 -5.62
N GLN A 96 -12.34 -7.28 -4.80
CA GLN A 96 -12.14 -7.05 -3.37
C GLN A 96 -11.22 -5.85 -3.11
N ALA A 97 -10.07 -5.76 -3.78
CA ALA A 97 -9.19 -4.60 -3.63
C ALA A 97 -9.84 -3.30 -4.10
N GLY A 98 -10.53 -3.33 -5.24
CA GLY A 98 -11.23 -2.16 -5.77
C GLY A 98 -12.40 -1.70 -4.90
N SER A 99 -13.14 -2.62 -4.28
CA SER A 99 -14.23 -2.29 -3.36
C SER A 99 -13.71 -1.69 -2.05
N GLU A 100 -12.63 -2.22 -1.48
CA GLU A 100 -11.97 -1.62 -0.32
C GLU A 100 -11.40 -0.22 -0.63
N PHE A 101 -10.84 -0.04 -1.82
CA PHE A 101 -10.42 1.27 -2.30
C PHE A 101 -11.61 2.25 -2.35
N LEU A 102 -12.72 1.88 -2.99
CA LEU A 102 -13.91 2.72 -3.08
C LEU A 102 -14.49 3.07 -1.70
N LYS A 103 -14.56 2.12 -0.77
CA LYS A 103 -15.02 2.37 0.61
C LYS A 103 -14.18 3.42 1.33
N ARG A 104 -12.88 3.50 1.03
CA ARG A 104 -11.97 4.46 1.65
C ARG A 104 -12.07 5.85 1.04
N ILE A 105 -12.33 5.95 -0.27
CA ILE A 105 -12.28 7.23 -0.98
C ILE A 105 -13.63 7.92 -1.14
N LEU A 106 -14.74 7.17 -1.22
CA LEU A 106 -16.07 7.73 -1.42
C LEU A 106 -16.55 8.51 -0.20
N ARG A 107 -17.22 9.63 -0.45
CA ARG A 107 -17.77 10.55 0.54
C ARG A 107 -19.18 10.97 0.18
N ASP A 108 -19.91 11.48 1.17
CA ASP A 108 -21.24 12.05 0.95
C ASP A 108 -21.16 13.22 -0.06
N GLY A 109 -22.08 13.22 -1.01
CA GLY A 109 -22.16 14.18 -2.11
C GLY A 109 -21.34 13.81 -3.35
N ASP A 110 -20.54 12.74 -3.32
CA ASP A 110 -19.76 12.33 -4.48
C ASP A 110 -20.66 11.88 -5.65
N ILE A 111 -20.15 12.08 -6.87
CA ILE A 111 -20.73 11.52 -8.09
C ILE A 111 -19.82 10.40 -8.58
N LEU A 112 -20.27 9.16 -8.43
CA LEU A 112 -19.57 7.97 -8.88
C LEU A 112 -19.95 7.64 -10.32
N GLY A 113 -19.06 7.97 -11.25
CA GLY A 113 -19.16 7.52 -12.63
C GLY A 113 -18.71 6.06 -12.78
N PHE A 114 -19.45 5.25 -13.54
CA PHE A 114 -19.04 3.87 -13.83
C PHE A 114 -19.18 3.52 -15.31
N ALA A 115 -18.40 2.53 -15.75
CA ALA A 115 -18.50 1.90 -17.05
C ALA A 115 -18.88 0.41 -16.91
N TRP A 116 -19.06 -0.30 -18.02
CA TRP A 116 -19.33 -1.73 -18.02
C TRP A 116 -18.04 -2.56 -18.20
N GLY A 117 -18.08 -3.83 -17.80
CA GLY A 117 -16.98 -4.79 -17.98
C GLY A 117 -16.81 -5.72 -16.78
N LYS A 118 -16.12 -6.86 -17.00
CA LYS A 118 -15.93 -7.90 -15.98
C LYS A 118 -15.33 -7.34 -14.68
N SER A 119 -14.29 -6.51 -14.78
CA SER A 119 -13.58 -5.96 -13.61
C SER A 119 -14.46 -5.01 -12.80
N VAL A 120 -15.16 -4.07 -13.46
CA VAL A 120 -16.05 -3.12 -12.79
C VAL A 120 -17.24 -3.85 -12.16
N GLY A 121 -17.81 -4.83 -12.88
CA GLY A 121 -18.87 -5.69 -12.34
C GLY A 121 -18.42 -6.45 -11.10
N GLU A 122 -17.18 -6.94 -11.06
CA GLU A 122 -16.68 -7.68 -9.89
C GLU A 122 -16.39 -6.75 -8.70
N VAL A 123 -15.94 -5.50 -8.94
CA VAL A 123 -15.87 -4.48 -7.88
C VAL A 123 -17.26 -4.24 -7.28
N ALA A 124 -18.29 -4.09 -8.11
CA ALA A 124 -19.66 -3.92 -7.62
C ALA A 124 -20.16 -5.16 -6.86
N ASN A 125 -19.89 -6.37 -7.35
CA ASN A 125 -20.31 -7.63 -6.69
C ASN A 125 -19.66 -7.86 -5.32
N THR A 126 -18.45 -7.32 -5.13
CA THR A 126 -17.66 -7.46 -3.89
C THR A 126 -17.87 -6.31 -2.91
N LEU A 127 -18.53 -5.23 -3.34
CA LEU A 127 -18.87 -4.09 -2.50
C LEU A 127 -19.96 -4.47 -1.48
N LYS A 128 -19.54 -4.98 -0.33
CA LYS A 128 -20.38 -5.38 0.81
C LYS A 128 -19.97 -4.63 2.08
N ASP A 129 -20.81 -4.62 3.10
CA ASP A 129 -20.51 -4.03 4.42
C ASP A 129 -20.03 -2.57 4.32
N CYS A 130 -20.72 -1.77 3.49
CA CYS A 130 -20.38 -0.36 3.30
C CYS A 130 -21.03 0.51 4.38
N LYS A 131 -20.33 1.58 4.76
CA LYS A 131 -21.00 2.70 5.42
C LYS A 131 -22.05 3.26 4.47
N ASN A 132 -23.18 3.69 5.00
CA ASN A 132 -24.15 4.43 4.20
C ASN A 132 -23.50 5.75 3.75
N ILE A 133 -23.30 5.88 2.44
CA ILE A 133 -22.77 7.08 1.80
C ILE A 133 -23.85 7.57 0.83
N SER A 134 -24.18 8.86 0.90
CA SER A 134 -25.09 9.49 -0.04
C SER A 134 -24.30 9.95 -1.27
N ALA A 135 -24.15 9.06 -2.26
CA ALA A 135 -23.48 9.35 -3.52
C ALA A 135 -24.43 9.14 -4.71
N ASN A 136 -24.26 9.96 -5.75
CA ASN A 136 -24.98 9.81 -7.02
C ASN A 136 -24.18 8.87 -7.94
N VAL A 137 -24.79 7.79 -8.40
CA VAL A 137 -24.14 6.83 -9.29
C VAL A 137 -24.62 7.05 -10.72
N VAL A 138 -23.70 7.30 -11.66
CA VAL A 138 -24.01 7.67 -13.06
C VAL A 138 -23.26 6.82 -14.07
N PRO A 139 -23.88 6.41 -15.19
CA PRO A 139 -23.18 5.72 -16.26
C PRO A 139 -22.32 6.72 -17.06
N LEU A 140 -21.07 6.37 -17.33
CA LEU A 140 -20.14 7.17 -18.15
C LEU A 140 -20.18 6.79 -19.64
N VAL A 141 -20.75 5.64 -19.95
CA VAL A 141 -20.85 5.08 -21.30
C VAL A 141 -22.25 4.56 -21.55
N GLY A 142 -22.71 4.60 -22.81
CA GLY A 142 -23.97 4.01 -23.21
C GLY A 142 -24.01 2.50 -23.00
N GLY A 143 -25.22 1.93 -23.06
CA GLY A 143 -25.42 0.48 -22.97
C GLY A 143 -24.73 -0.26 -24.11
N PRO A 144 -24.16 -1.46 -23.87
CA PRO A 144 -23.63 -2.28 -24.94
C PRO A 144 -24.74 -2.65 -25.93
N SER A 145 -24.41 -2.75 -27.23
CA SER A 145 -25.32 -3.30 -28.23
C SER A 145 -25.72 -4.73 -27.85
N SER A 146 -26.89 -5.17 -28.29
CA SER A 146 -27.58 -6.43 -27.91
C SER A 146 -26.79 -7.74 -28.11
N ASP A 147 -25.59 -7.68 -28.69
CA ASP A 147 -24.74 -8.82 -29.03
C ASP A 147 -23.68 -9.15 -27.97
N MET A 148 -23.60 -8.39 -26.86
CA MET A 148 -22.68 -8.70 -25.75
C MET A 148 -23.34 -9.51 -24.63
N ASP A 149 -22.56 -10.45 -24.10
CA ASP A 149 -22.93 -11.38 -23.04
C ASP A 149 -23.48 -10.65 -21.80
N ASN A 150 -24.76 -10.86 -21.51
CA ASN A 150 -25.64 -10.04 -20.66
C ASN A 150 -25.32 -10.09 -19.14
N LYS A 151 -24.20 -10.71 -18.74
CA LYS A 151 -23.89 -11.04 -17.33
C LYS A 151 -23.39 -9.84 -16.50
N TYR A 152 -22.89 -8.79 -17.15
CA TYR A 152 -22.32 -7.61 -16.48
C TYR A 152 -23.10 -6.32 -16.77
N ASN A 153 -24.32 -6.43 -17.30
CA ASN A 153 -25.22 -5.30 -17.41
C ASN A 153 -25.75 -4.95 -16.03
N LEU A 154 -25.26 -3.83 -15.49
CA LEU A 154 -25.80 -3.22 -14.28
C LEU A 154 -27.22 -2.76 -14.60
N LYS A 155 -28.21 -3.54 -14.17
CA LYS A 155 -29.62 -3.17 -14.26
C LYS A 155 -29.92 -2.19 -13.11
N PHE A 156 -30.33 -0.99 -13.47
CA PHE A 156 -30.85 0.01 -12.54
C PHE A 156 -32.31 -0.29 -12.19
#